data_AF-A0A382GKS0-F1
#
_entry.id   AF-A0A382GKS0-F1
#
_cell.length_a   1.000
_cell.length_b   1.000
_cell.length_c   1.000
_cell.angle_alpha   90.00
_cell.angle_beta   90.00
_cell.angle_gamma   90.00
#
_symmetry.space_group_name_H-M   'P 1'
#
loop_
_entity.id
_entity.type
_entity.pdbx_description
1 polymer ?
#
loop_
_entity_poly.entity_id
_entity_poly.type
_entity_poly.pdbx_seq_one_letter_code
_entity_poly.pdbx_strand_id
1 'polypeptide(L)'
;MYLWGYGIALILSLILTLVLVKTISKKNWLTQLLNKLPISTGKPVSPFGGIPVILSFFAVLWFFYFAGWVHLENLRLFQVITLGVGMMTILGIYDDTYHCSPNTKLFFQISIAVVLYFTGFQIERIGSMVEL
;
A
#
# COMPACT_ATOMS: atom_id res chain seq x y z
N MET A 1 -6.73 -20.99 13.10
CA MET A 1 -5.31 -20.57 13.18
C MET A 1 -5.01 -19.36 12.29
N TYR A 2 -5.49 -19.33 11.04
CA TYR A 2 -5.27 -18.21 10.11
C TYR A 2 -5.83 -16.84 10.56
N LEU A 3 -7.01 -16.80 11.19
CA LEU A 3 -7.64 -15.56 11.65
C LEU A 3 -6.78 -14.78 12.67
N TRP A 4 -6.08 -15.51 13.54
CA TRP A 4 -5.15 -14.93 14.51
C TRP A 4 -3.93 -14.31 13.83
N GLY A 5 -3.39 -14.96 12.78
CA GLY A 5 -2.31 -14.40 11.98
C GLY A 5 -2.69 -13.09 11.29
N TYR A 6 -3.88 -13.04 10.67
CA TYR A 6 -4.40 -11.81 10.08
C TYR A 6 -4.64 -10.70 11.12
N GLY A 7 -5.16 -11.06 12.29
CA GLY A 7 -5.34 -10.11 13.40
C GLY A 7 -4.03 -9.50 13.89
N ILE A 8 -2.98 -10.32 14.05
CA ILE A 8 -1.66 -9.85 14.46
C ILE A 8 -1.05 -8.93 13.39
N ALA A 9 -1.13 -9.32 12.12
CA ALA A 9 -0.64 -8.50 11.01
C ALA A 9 -1.36 -7.13 10.95
N LEU A 10 -2.67 -7.10 11.19
CA LEU A 10 -3.45 -5.86 11.24
C LEU A 10 -3.01 -4.97 12.39
N ILE A 11 -2.89 -5.51 13.61
CA ILE A 11 -2.46 -4.74 14.79
C ILE A 11 -1.05 -4.19 14.58
N LEU A 12 -0.13 -5.01 14.06
CA LEU A 12 1.24 -4.58 13.78
C LEU A 12 1.28 -3.47 12.74
N SER A 13 0.48 -3.57 11.67
CA SER A 13 0.38 -2.54 10.63
C SER A 13 -0.16 -1.23 11.19
N LEU A 14 -1.19 -1.27 12.05
CA LEU A 14 -1.75 -0.09 12.70
C LEU A 14 -0.73 0.60 13.63
N ILE A 15 -0.05 -0.17 14.49
CA ILE A 15 0.98 0.36 15.39
C ILE A 15 2.09 1.02 14.58
N LEU A 16 2.58 0.32 13.55
CA LEU A 16 3.65 0.82 12.70
C LEU A 16 3.25 2.09 11.95
N THR A 17 1.99 2.16 11.50
CA THR A 17 1.42 3.36 10.86
C THR A 17 1.44 4.53 11.83
N LEU A 18 0.96 4.36 13.07
CA LEU A 18 0.95 5.43 14.07
C LEU A 18 2.37 5.91 14.41
N VAL A 19 3.32 4.98 14.53
CA VAL A 19 4.74 5.31 14.77
C VAL A 19 5.32 6.09 13.59
N LEU A 20 5.07 5.64 12.35
CA LEU A 20 5.54 6.32 11.14
C LEU A 20 4.93 7.71 10.99
N VAL A 21 3.63 7.87 11.19
CA VAL A 21 2.95 9.18 11.14
C VAL A 21 3.56 10.13 12.17
N LYS A 22 3.76 9.67 13.42
CA LYS A 22 4.36 10.48 14.48
C LYS A 22 5.82 10.81 14.20
N THR A 23 6.56 9.90 13.57
CA THR A 23 7.97 10.09 13.21
C THR A 23 8.14 11.04 12.01
N ILE A 24 7.31 10.91 10.98
CA ILE A 24 7.31 11.79 9.79
C ILE A 24 6.85 13.20 10.14
N SER A 25 5.93 13.33 11.10
CA SER A 25 5.51 14.62 11.66
C SER A 25 6.64 15.32 12.44
N LYS A 26 7.57 14.56 13.04
CA LYS A 26 8.81 15.11 13.62
C LYS A 26 9.80 15.47 12.50
N LYS A 27 9.64 16.69 11.98
CA LYS A 27 10.65 17.56 11.36
C LYS A 27 11.83 16.82 10.69
N ASN A 28 11.55 16.03 9.66
CA ASN A 28 12.56 15.36 8.83
C ASN A 28 12.48 15.85 7.37
N TRP A 29 13.51 15.52 6.58
CA TRP A 29 13.57 15.77 5.13
C TRP A 29 12.30 15.33 4.37
N LEU A 30 11.63 14.26 4.82
CA LEU A 30 10.32 13.84 4.33
C LEU A 30 9.24 14.92 4.51
N THR A 31 9.18 15.58 5.67
CA THR A 31 8.25 16.70 5.90
C THR A 31 8.50 17.84 4.91
N GLN A 32 9.75 18.05 4.48
CA GLN A 32 10.14 19.06 3.51
C GLN A 32 9.78 18.67 2.07
N LEU A 33 9.92 17.39 1.69
CA LEU A 33 9.43 16.86 0.41
C LEU A 33 7.90 16.88 0.33
N LEU A 34 7.22 16.54 1.44
CA LEU A 34 5.77 16.51 1.56
C LEU A 34 5.13 17.92 1.63
N ASN A 35 5.83 18.92 2.18
CA ASN A 35 5.38 20.32 2.22
C ASN A 35 5.67 21.12 0.93
N LYS A 36 6.42 20.56 -0.04
CA LYS A 36 6.69 21.24 -1.32
C LYS A 36 5.50 21.24 -2.28
N LEU A 37 4.43 20.54 -1.94
CA LEU A 37 3.18 20.53 -2.70
C LEU A 37 2.23 21.57 -2.09
N PRO A 38 1.61 22.44 -2.92
CA PRO A 38 0.98 23.67 -2.45
C PRO A 38 -0.11 23.36 -1.42
N ILE A 39 0.15 23.77 -0.18
CA ILE A 39 -0.77 23.70 0.95
C ILE A 39 -1.88 24.71 0.67
N SER A 40 -2.93 24.26 -0.01
CA SER A 40 -4.17 25.03 -0.06
C SER A 40 -4.88 24.85 1.28
N THR A 41 -5.00 25.96 2.01
CA THR A 41 -5.92 26.20 3.15
C THR A 41 -5.59 25.58 4.53
N GLY A 42 -4.94 26.39 5.38
CA GLY A 42 -5.40 26.75 6.73
C GLY A 42 -5.30 25.75 7.88
N LYS A 43 -5.12 24.45 7.63
CA LYS A 43 -4.81 23.45 8.67
C LYS A 43 -3.73 22.51 8.13
N PRO A 44 -2.62 22.28 8.84
CA PRO A 44 -1.55 21.37 8.39
C PRO A 44 -2.01 19.92 8.54
N VAL A 45 -2.97 19.49 7.73
CA VAL A 45 -3.25 18.08 7.50
C VAL A 45 -2.34 17.65 6.36
N SER A 46 -1.42 16.73 6.64
CA SER A 46 -0.48 16.24 5.63
C SER A 46 -1.28 15.63 4.48
N PRO A 47 -1.12 16.12 3.23
CA PRO A 47 -1.83 15.60 2.06
C PRO A 47 -1.56 14.10 1.82
N PHE A 48 -0.46 13.58 2.39
CA PHE A 48 0.08 12.25 2.14
C PHE A 48 -0.16 11.24 3.27
N GLY A 49 -1.29 11.36 3.97
CA GLY A 49 -1.66 10.42 5.04
C GLY A 49 -1.68 8.95 4.61
N GLY A 50 -1.85 8.66 3.31
CA GLY A 50 -1.78 7.31 2.76
C GLY A 50 -0.39 6.69 2.68
N ILE A 51 0.68 7.49 2.54
CA ILE A 51 2.05 6.96 2.38
C ILE A 51 2.51 6.16 3.62
N PRO A 52 2.37 6.67 4.86
CA PRO A 52 2.73 5.90 6.06
C PRO A 52 1.96 4.58 6.18
N VAL A 53 0.70 4.56 5.76
CA VAL A 53 -0.16 3.35 5.81
C VAL A 53 0.38 2.29 4.85
N ILE A 54 0.66 2.68 3.62
CA ILE A 54 1.17 1.77 2.58
C ILE A 54 2.56 1.26 2.94
N LEU A 55 3.42 2.13 3.48
CA LEU A 55 4.75 1.73 3.93
C LEU A 55 4.67 0.73 5.10
N SER A 56 3.74 0.94 6.03
CA SER A 56 3.49 0.01 7.14
C SER A 56 2.99 -1.33 6.64
N PHE A 57 2.07 -1.30 5.67
CA PHE A 57 1.57 -2.51 5.01
C PHE A 57 2.72 -3.30 4.36
N PHE A 58 3.58 -2.65 3.57
CA PHE A 58 4.74 -3.33 2.97
C PHE A 58 5.71 -3.86 4.03
N ALA A 59 6.03 -3.06 5.04
CA ALA A 59 6.93 -3.48 6.10
C ALA A 59 6.42 -4.74 6.83
N VAL A 60 5.13 -4.78 7.18
CA VAL A 60 4.51 -5.96 7.80
C VAL A 60 4.48 -7.13 6.82
N LEU A 61 4.06 -6.91 5.57
CA LEU A 61 4.00 -7.96 4.55
C LEU A 61 5.36 -8.65 4.38
N TRP A 62 6.41 -7.87 4.18
CA TRP A 62 7.77 -8.40 4.02
C TRP A 62 8.34 -8.95 5.34
N PHE A 63 8.02 -8.36 6.49
CA PHE A 63 8.43 -8.90 7.79
C PHE A 63 7.91 -10.32 8.01
N PHE A 64 6.62 -10.58 7.75
CA PHE A 64 6.05 -11.92 7.88
C PHE A 64 6.66 -12.92 6.89
N TYR A 65 7.02 -12.47 5.69
CA TYR A 65 7.74 -13.29 4.71
C TYR A 65 9.15 -13.67 5.23
N PHE A 66 9.95 -12.68 5.66
CA PHE A 66 11.30 -12.92 6.18
C PHE A 66 11.32 -13.69 7.52
N ALA A 67 10.29 -13.52 8.34
CA ALA A 67 10.14 -14.29 9.58
C ALA A 67 9.85 -15.78 9.34
N GLY A 68 9.60 -16.20 8.08
CA GLY A 68 9.29 -17.58 7.73
C GLY A 68 7.89 -18.03 8.16
N TRP A 69 7.02 -17.08 8.52
CA TRP A 69 5.63 -17.37 8.91
C TRP A 69 4.72 -17.61 7.70
N VAL A 70 5.24 -17.34 6.49
CA VAL A 70 4.55 -17.55 5.22
C VAL A 70 5.36 -18.54 4.38
N HIS A 71 4.66 -19.46 3.72
CA HIS A 71 5.27 -20.46 2.85
C HIS A 71 6.01 -19.78 1.68
N LEU A 72 7.27 -20.17 1.47
CA LEU A 72 8.17 -19.62 0.42
C LEU A 72 7.60 -19.75 -0.99
N GLU A 73 6.74 -20.74 -1.25
CA GLU A 73 6.07 -20.92 -2.55
C GLU A 73 5.17 -19.75 -2.95
N ASN A 74 4.75 -18.92 -1.99
CA ASN A 74 3.92 -17.73 -2.23
C ASN A 74 4.72 -16.48 -2.61
N LEU A 75 6.05 -16.56 -2.80
CA LEU A 75 6.89 -15.42 -3.20
C LEU A 75 6.30 -14.68 -4.41
N ARG A 76 5.82 -15.42 -5.41
CA ARG A 76 5.21 -14.82 -6.61
C ARG A 76 4.00 -13.94 -6.26
N LEU A 77 3.11 -14.40 -5.37
CA LEU A 77 1.96 -13.62 -4.93
C LEU A 77 2.39 -12.35 -4.17
N PHE A 78 3.40 -12.45 -3.31
CA PHE A 78 3.94 -11.31 -2.57
C PHE A 78 4.55 -10.26 -3.50
N GLN A 79 5.30 -10.70 -4.52
CA GLN A 79 5.85 -9.82 -5.54
C GLN A 79 4.75 -9.12 -6.33
N VAL A 80 3.71 -9.84 -6.74
CA VAL A 80 2.61 -9.28 -7.52
C VAL A 80 1.76 -8.30 -6.69
N ILE A 81 1.48 -8.60 -5.43
CA ILE A 81 0.81 -7.67 -4.50
C ILE A 81 1.69 -6.43 -4.29
N THR A 82 2.99 -6.61 -4.07
CA THR A 82 3.93 -5.50 -3.89
C THR A 82 3.98 -4.60 -5.13
N LEU A 83 4.04 -5.20 -6.31
CA LEU A 83 4.01 -4.51 -7.59
C LEU A 83 2.70 -3.71 -7.77
N GLY A 84 1.55 -4.35 -7.54
CA GLY A 84 0.24 -3.74 -7.76
C GLY A 84 -0.07 -2.60 -6.80
N VAL A 85 0.16 -2.82 -5.50
CA VAL A 85 0.03 -1.77 -4.48
C VAL A 85 1.03 -0.65 -4.76
N GLY A 86 2.28 -0.98 -5.16
CA GLY A 86 3.31 0.00 -5.50
C GLY A 86 2.91 0.89 -6.69
N MET A 87 2.43 0.30 -7.78
CA MET A 87 1.94 1.04 -8.96
C MET A 87 0.75 1.94 -8.61
N MET A 88 -0.22 1.46 -7.83
CA MET A 88 -1.35 2.27 -7.36
C MET A 88 -0.90 3.40 -6.43
N THR A 89 0.12 3.18 -5.61
CA THR A 89 0.70 4.21 -4.74
C THR A 89 1.36 5.30 -5.56
N ILE A 90 2.14 4.95 -6.58
CA ILE A 90 2.78 5.90 -7.49
C ILE A 90 1.71 6.71 -8.23
N LEU A 91 0.66 6.06 -8.73
CA LEU A 91 -0.45 6.74 -9.37
C LEU A 91 -1.16 7.70 -8.41
N GLY A 92 -1.38 7.30 -7.15
CA GLY A 92 -1.98 8.15 -6.12
C GLY A 92 -1.13 9.40 -5.82
N ILE A 93 0.19 9.22 -5.64
CA ILE A 93 1.12 10.34 -5.42
C ILE A 93 1.17 11.27 -6.64
N TYR A 94 1.13 10.70 -7.84
CA TYR A 94 1.09 11.45 -9.09
C TYR A 94 -0.20 12.26 -9.22
N ASP A 95 -1.35 11.66 -8.90
CA ASP A 95 -2.67 12.31 -8.89
C ASP A 95 -2.71 13.47 -7.88
N ASP A 96 -2.23 13.25 -6.66
CA ASP A 96 -2.15 14.29 -5.62
C ASP A 96 -1.27 15.48 -6.05
N THR A 97 -0.22 15.23 -6.85
CA THR A 97 0.72 16.27 -7.31
C THR A 97 0.19 17.04 -8.51
N TYR A 98 -0.35 16.34 -9.51
CA TYR A 98 -0.70 16.91 -10.81
C TYR A 98 -2.20 17.19 -10.99
N HIS A 99 -3.05 16.83 -10.02
CA HIS A 99 -4.51 17.01 -10.07
C HIS A 99 -5.08 16.49 -11.40
N CYS A 100 -4.90 15.20 -11.65
CA CYS A 100 -5.24 14.59 -12.93
C CYS A 100 -6.74 14.56 -13.18
N SER A 101 -7.13 14.58 -14.47
CA SER A 101 -8.53 14.40 -14.84
C SER A 101 -9.01 12.98 -14.47
N PRO A 102 -10.29 12.80 -14.10
CA PRO A 102 -10.84 11.49 -13.75
C PRO A 102 -10.62 10.40 -14.81
N ASN A 103 -10.66 10.79 -16.10
CA ASN A 103 -10.44 9.90 -17.22
C ASN A 103 -8.99 9.39 -17.29
N THR A 104 -8.02 10.27 -17.06
CA THR A 104 -6.59 9.90 -17.03
C THR A 104 -6.31 8.94 -15.88
N LYS A 105 -6.89 9.19 -14.70
CA LYS A 105 -6.76 8.31 -13.54
C LYS A 105 -7.30 6.92 -13.82
N LEU A 106 -8.50 6.83 -14.38
CA LEU A 106 -9.15 5.57 -14.72
C LEU A 106 -8.37 4.78 -15.78
N PHE A 107 -7.82 5.46 -16.79
CA PHE A 107 -6.96 4.83 -17.80
C PHE A 107 -5.73 4.15 -17.18
N PHE A 108 -5.04 4.82 -16.25
CA PHE A 108 -3.90 4.24 -15.57
C PHE A 108 -4.30 3.09 -14.64
N GLN A 109 -5.42 3.20 -13.93
CA GLN A 109 -5.93 2.10 -13.08
C GLN A 109 -6.23 0.84 -13.90
N ILE A 110 -6.88 0.98 -15.06
CA ILE A 110 -7.14 -0.14 -15.97
C ILE A 110 -5.83 -0.71 -16.50
N SER A 111 -4.89 0.14 -16.90
CA SER A 111 -3.57 -0.28 -17.38
C SER A 111 -2.81 -1.10 -16.34
N ILE A 112 -2.80 -0.65 -15.07
CA ILE A 112 -2.20 -1.37 -13.95
C ILE A 112 -2.88 -2.73 -13.76
N ALA A 113 -4.22 -2.78 -13.80
CA ALA A 113 -4.96 -4.03 -13.66
C ALA A 113 -4.62 -5.04 -14.77
N VAL A 114 -4.49 -4.57 -16.01
CA VAL A 114 -4.08 -5.40 -17.16
C VAL A 114 -2.65 -5.94 -16.96
N VAL A 115 -1.70 -5.12 -16.52
CA VAL A 115 -0.33 -5.55 -16.23
C VAL A 115 -0.31 -6.62 -15.14
N LEU A 116 -1.08 -6.44 -14.05
CA LEU A 116 -1.17 -7.42 -12.97
C LEU A 116 -1.77 -8.75 -13.45
N TYR A 117 -2.80 -8.69 -14.29
CA TYR A 117 -3.40 -9.87 -14.91
C TYR A 117 -2.37 -10.68 -15.70
N PHE A 118 -1.58 -10.03 -16.57
CA PHE A 118 -0.52 -10.69 -17.34
C PHE A 118 0.64 -11.20 -16.48
N THR A 119 0.93 -10.54 -15.35
CA THR A 119 1.97 -10.98 -14.40
C THR A 119 1.55 -12.27 -13.66
N GLY A 120 0.30 -12.71 -13.84
CA GLY A 120 -0.25 -13.93 -13.26
C GLY A 120 -1.03 -13.70 -11.98
N PHE A 121 -1.48 -12.45 -11.71
CA PHE A 121 -2.59 -12.22 -10.79
C PHE A 121 -3.89 -12.66 -11.48
N GLN A 122 -4.05 -13.96 -11.63
CA GLN A 122 -5.32 -14.53 -12.03
C GLN A 122 -6.09 -14.79 -10.75
N ILE A 123 -7.24 -14.14 -10.61
CA ILE A 123 -8.19 -14.50 -9.57
C ILE A 123 -8.82 -15.82 -9.99
N GLU A 124 -8.07 -16.94 -9.90
CA GLU A 124 -8.56 -18.27 -10.25
C GLU A 124 -9.64 -18.75 -9.26
N ARG A 125 -9.65 -18.21 -8.03
CA ARG A 125 -10.62 -18.60 -7.00
C ARG A 125 -10.86 -17.47 -6.00
N ILE A 126 -12.01 -16.81 -6.08
CA ILE A 126 -12.55 -15.97 -4.99
C ILE A 126 -13.21 -16.90 -3.99
N GLY A 127 -12.42 -17.43 -3.05
CA GLY A 127 -12.93 -18.26 -1.96
C GLY A 127 -13.41 -19.64 -2.41
N SER A 128 -12.78 -20.68 -1.88
CA SER A 128 -13.54 -21.89 -1.59
C SER A 128 -14.62 -21.51 -0.58
N MET A 129 -15.85 -21.25 -1.04
CA MET A 129 -17.00 -21.27 -0.16
C MET A 129 -17.08 -22.70 0.38
N VAL A 130 -16.71 -22.88 1.65
CA VAL A 130 -16.92 -24.09 2.46
C VAL A 130 -16.06 -25.28 2.04
N GLU A 131 -14.93 -25.48 2.70
CA GLU A 131 -14.41 -26.84 2.94
C GLU A 131 -15.07 -27.35 4.22
N LEU A 132 -16.00 -28.30 4.05
CA LEU A 132 -16.64 -29.09 5.10
C LEU A 132 -15.96 -30.46 5.14
#